data_AF-W1NUF6-F1
#
_entry.id   AF-W1NUF6-F1
#
_cell.length_a   1.000
_cell.length_b   1.000
_cell.length_c   1.000
_cell.angle_alpha   90.00
_cell.angle_beta   90.00
_cell.angle_gamma   90.00
#
_symmetry.space_group_name_H-M   'P 1'
#
loop_
_entity.id
_entity.type
_entity.pdbx_description
1 polymer ?
#
loop_
_entity_poly.entity_id
_entity_poly.type
_entity_poly.pdbx_seq_one_letter_code
_entity_poly.pdbx_strand_id
1 'polypeptide(L)'
;MSEVFEGYERQYCELSANLSRKCTSASHLDGEQKKQRISEIKTGLDEAEALIRKMDLEARSLQPSVKAILLAKLREYKSDLNNLKSEIKRISSANVGQAARDELLESGMADTLM
;
A
#
# COMPACT_ATOMS: atom_id res chain seq x y z
N MET A 1 19.96 -11.07 17.58
CA MET A 1 19.19 -10.94 16.31
C MET A 1 20.19 -10.71 15.17
N SER A 2 19.78 -10.85 13.90
CA SER A 2 20.63 -10.44 12.76
C SER A 2 20.54 -8.93 12.56
N GLU A 3 21.67 -8.22 12.59
CA GLU A 3 21.73 -6.76 12.34
C GLU A 3 21.17 -6.40 10.95
N VAL A 4 21.39 -7.28 9.96
CA VAL A 4 20.88 -7.12 8.60
C VAL A 4 19.35 -7.20 8.59
N PHE A 5 18.77 -8.16 9.32
CA PHE A 5 17.32 -8.27 9.46
C PHE A 5 16.74 -7.01 10.11
N GLU A 6 17.33 -6.57 11.23
CA GLU A 6 16.87 -5.37 11.95
C GLU A 6 16.96 -4.10 11.09
N GLY A 7 17.99 -3.98 10.25
CA GLY A 7 18.12 -2.89 9.29
C GLY A 7 17.00 -2.87 8.24
N TYR A 8 16.61 -4.03 7.72
CA TYR A 8 15.48 -4.15 6.81
C TYR A 8 14.13 -3.94 7.51
N GLU A 9 13.99 -4.44 8.75
CA GLU A 9 12.78 -4.28 9.57
C GLU A 9 12.52 -2.79 9.83
N ARG A 10 13.55 -2.03 10.20
CA ARG A 10 13.42 -0.57 10.41
C ARG A 10 12.97 0.17 9.15
N GLN A 11 13.59 -0.14 8.01
CA GLN A 11 13.20 0.45 6.71
C GLN A 11 11.76 0.10 6.36
N TYR A 12 11.34 -1.15 6.57
CA TYR A 12 9.98 -1.58 6.31
C TYR A 12 8.98 -0.86 7.22
N CYS A 13 9.25 -0.74 8.51
CA CYS A 13 8.36 -0.06 9.46
C CYS A 13 8.18 1.43 9.10
N GLU A 14 9.27 2.13 8.76
CA GLU A 14 9.21 3.52 8.32
C GLU A 14 8.38 3.68 7.05
N LEU A 15 8.65 2.83 6.05
CA LEU A 15 7.94 2.83 4.78
C LEU A 15 6.45 2.50 4.95
N SER A 16 6.13 1.49 5.76
CA SER A 16 4.74 1.10 6.06
C SER A 16 3.96 2.22 6.75
N ALA A 17 4.59 2.90 7.72
CA ALA A 17 3.98 4.06 8.37
C ALA A 17 3.77 5.22 7.38
N ASN A 18 4.72 5.45 6.48
CA ASN A 18 4.58 6.46 5.42
C ASN A 18 3.42 6.11 4.46
N LEU A 19 3.35 4.86 4.01
CA LEU A 19 2.30 4.35 3.13
C LEU A 19 0.92 4.49 3.75
N SER A 20 0.76 4.13 5.02
CA SER A 20 -0.51 4.29 5.75
C SER A 20 -0.99 5.75 5.76
N ARG A 21 -0.09 6.70 6.06
CA ARG A 21 -0.41 8.14 5.98
C ARG A 21 -0.76 8.57 4.56
N LYS A 22 -0.03 8.08 3.55
CA LYS A 22 -0.32 8.38 2.14
C LYS A 22 -1.68 7.83 1.71
N CYS A 23 -2.05 6.61 2.10
CA CYS A 23 -3.37 6.03 1.85
C CYS A 23 -4.48 6.91 2.43
N THR A 24 -4.34 7.32 3.70
CA THR A 24 -5.29 8.23 4.36
C THR A 24 -5.38 9.56 3.62
N SER A 25 -4.26 10.12 3.16
CA SER A 25 -4.31 11.35 2.36
C SER A 25 -5.00 11.13 1.00
N ALA A 26 -4.76 9.99 0.36
CA ALA A 26 -5.29 9.67 -0.96
C ALA A 26 -6.81 9.48 -0.96
N SER A 27 -7.41 9.06 0.16
CA SER A 27 -8.87 8.98 0.27
C SER A 27 -9.57 10.33 0.24
N HIS A 28 -8.85 11.43 0.48
CA HIS A 28 -9.37 12.80 0.45
C HIS A 28 -8.97 13.60 -0.79
N LEU A 29 -8.25 12.97 -1.73
CA LEU A 29 -7.85 13.58 -3.00
C LEU A 29 -8.77 13.10 -4.13
N ASP A 30 -8.87 13.92 -5.17
CA ASP A 30 -9.61 13.60 -6.39
C ASP A 30 -8.80 13.94 -7.65
N GLY A 31 -9.30 13.49 -8.81
CA GLY A 31 -8.71 13.79 -10.11
C GLY A 31 -7.24 13.37 -10.23
N GLU A 32 -6.43 14.23 -10.84
CA GLU A 32 -5.03 13.93 -11.16
C GLU A 32 -4.15 13.80 -9.91
N GLN A 33 -4.42 14.60 -8.87
CA GLN A 33 -3.67 14.54 -7.60
C GLN A 33 -3.85 13.17 -6.93
N LYS A 34 -5.06 12.62 -6.96
CA LYS A 34 -5.34 11.26 -6.45
C LYS A 34 -4.59 10.20 -7.26
N LYS A 35 -4.62 10.28 -8.59
CA LYS A 35 -3.91 9.33 -9.48
C LYS A 35 -2.41 9.33 -9.21
N GLN A 36 -1.80 10.51 -9.12
CA GLN A 36 -0.38 10.64 -8.80
C GLN A 36 -0.05 10.04 -7.43
N ARG A 37 -0.86 10.35 -6.41
CA ARG A 37 -0.67 9.81 -5.05
C ARG A 37 -0.81 8.29 -5.02
N ILE A 38 -1.78 7.73 -5.74
CA ILE A 38 -1.97 6.28 -5.85
C ILE A 38 -0.75 5.62 -6.52
N SER A 39 -0.17 6.25 -7.55
CA SER A 39 1.04 5.76 -8.22
C SER A 39 2.23 5.68 -7.24
N GLU A 40 2.48 6.75 -6.47
CA GLU A 40 3.51 6.75 -5.43
C GLU A 40 3.31 5.65 -4.39
N ILE A 41 2.06 5.44 -3.95
CA ILE A 41 1.72 4.38 -2.98
C ILE A 41 2.03 3.01 -3.57
N LYS A 42 1.70 2.76 -4.84
CA LYS A 42 1.99 1.48 -5.51
C LYS A 42 3.49 1.20 -5.55
N THR A 43 4.31 2.18 -5.94
CA THR A 43 5.77 2.03 -5.91
C THR A 43 6.29 1.68 -4.52
N GLY A 44 5.84 2.40 -3.49
CA GLY A 44 6.25 2.10 -2.12
C GLY A 44 5.76 0.74 -1.60
N LEU A 45 4.59 0.25 -2.06
CA LEU A 45 4.12 -1.10 -1.75
C LEU A 45 5.04 -2.18 -2.35
N ASP A 46 5.54 -1.96 -3.56
CA ASP A 46 6.49 -2.87 -4.21
C ASP A 46 7.85 -2.88 -3.49
N GLU A 47 8.33 -1.70 -3.05
CA GLU A 47 9.53 -1.57 -2.21
C GLU A 47 9.36 -2.27 -0.85
N ALA A 48 8.22 -2.09 -0.19
CA ALA A 48 7.91 -2.76 1.07
C ALA A 48 7.86 -4.29 0.91
N GLU A 49 7.31 -4.78 -0.20
CA GLU A 49 7.33 -6.20 -0.53
C GLU A 49 8.75 -6.72 -0.77
N ALA A 50 9.60 -5.94 -1.44
CA ALA A 50 11.00 -6.29 -1.63
C ALA A 50 11.76 -6.38 -0.29
N LEU A 51 11.50 -5.48 0.66
CA LEU A 51 12.06 -5.55 2.02
C LEU A 51 11.60 -6.80 2.76
N ILE A 52 10.31 -7.14 2.70
CA ILE A 52 9.79 -8.39 3.28
C ILE A 52 10.50 -9.62 2.69
N ARG A 53 10.73 -9.65 1.36
CA ARG A 53 11.47 -10.76 0.72
C ARG A 53 12.92 -10.83 1.20
N LYS A 54 13.61 -9.71 1.35
CA LYS A 54 14.98 -9.65 1.90
C LYS A 54 15.02 -10.17 3.34
N MET A 55 14.08 -9.75 4.18
CA MET A 55 13.94 -10.25 5.55
C MET A 55 13.65 -11.76 5.60
N ASP A 56 12.82 -12.29 4.71
CA ASP A 56 12.51 -13.73 4.62
C ASP A 56 13.75 -14.56 4.27
N LEU A 57 14.58 -14.08 3.33
CA LEU A 57 15.84 -14.71 2.97
C LEU A 57 16.84 -14.69 4.13
N GLU A 58 16.98 -13.54 4.80
CA GLU A 58 17.85 -13.39 5.97
C GLU A 58 17.40 -14.29 7.13
N ALA A 59 16.09 -14.33 7.43
CA ALA A 59 15.57 -15.20 8.50
C ALA A 59 15.84 -16.70 8.24
N ARG A 60 15.89 -17.12 6.96
CA ARG A 60 16.13 -18.52 6.59
C ARG A 60 17.57 -18.99 6.82
N SER A 61 18.55 -18.08 6.88
CA SER A 61 19.96 -18.41 7.13
C SER A 61 20.28 -18.57 8.63
N LEU A 62 19.36 -18.16 9.51
CA LEU A 62 19.55 -18.16 10.96
C LEU A 62 19.18 -19.50 11.61
N GLN A 63 19.60 -19.66 12.87
CA GLN A 63 19.30 -20.84 13.68
C GLN A 63 17.79 -21.08 13.82
N PRO A 64 17.33 -22.35 13.91
CA PRO A 64 15.89 -22.69 13.90
C PRO A 64 15.02 -21.93 14.90
N SER A 65 15.52 -21.73 16.13
CA SER A 65 14.82 -20.99 17.19
C SER A 65 14.56 -19.53 16.83
N VAL A 66 15.60 -18.83 16.36
CA VAL A 66 15.52 -17.43 15.93
C VAL A 66 14.68 -17.30 14.66
N LYS A 67 14.89 -18.20 13.69
CA LYS A 67 14.11 -18.25 12.44
C LYS A 67 12.62 -18.36 12.70
N ALA A 68 12.19 -19.22 13.63
CA ALA A 68 10.77 -19.39 13.94
C ALA A 68 10.11 -18.07 14.42
N ILE A 69 10.81 -17.33 15.28
CA ILE A 69 10.35 -16.04 15.81
C ILE A 69 10.23 -15.00 14.68
N LEU A 70 11.25 -14.90 13.83
CA LEU A 70 11.26 -13.93 12.73
C LEU A 70 10.22 -14.24 11.65
N LEU A 71 9.97 -15.52 11.36
CA LEU A 71 8.93 -15.92 10.42
C LEU A 71 7.52 -15.62 10.93
N ALA A 72 7.30 -15.65 12.25
CA ALA A 72 6.03 -15.23 12.84
C ALA A 72 5.81 -13.72 12.61
N LYS A 73 6.80 -12.87 12.92
CA LYS A 73 6.75 -11.43 12.62
C LYS A 73 6.52 -11.14 11.13
N LEU A 74 7.24 -11.84 10.24
CA LEU A 74 7.08 -11.65 8.80
C LEU A 74 5.66 -12.00 8.30
N ARG A 75 4.96 -12.90 8.98
CA ARG A 75 3.56 -13.20 8.66
C ARG A 75 2.65 -12.01 8.96
N GLU A 76 2.89 -11.33 10.09
CA GLU A 76 2.16 -10.12 10.47
C GLU A 76 2.42 -9.00 9.45
N TYR A 77 3.69 -8.72 9.13
CA TYR A 77 4.06 -7.72 8.11
C TYR A 77 3.45 -8.00 6.72
N LYS A 78 3.40 -9.27 6.31
CA LYS A 78 2.72 -9.66 5.06
C LYS A 78 1.22 -9.39 5.14
N SER A 79 0.58 -9.63 6.29
CA SER A 79 -0.84 -9.35 6.50
C SER A 79 -1.12 -7.84 6.44
N ASP A 80 -0.34 -7.04 7.15
CA ASP A 80 -0.49 -5.58 7.16
C ASP A 80 -0.28 -4.97 5.77
N LEU A 81 0.73 -5.44 5.04
CA LEU A 81 0.96 -5.00 3.67
C LEU A 81 -0.22 -5.38 2.74
N ASN A 82 -0.81 -6.56 2.92
CA ASN A 82 -2.01 -6.96 2.18
C ASN A 82 -3.23 -6.10 2.51
N ASN A 83 -3.37 -5.65 3.76
CA ASN A 83 -4.41 -4.71 4.15
C ASN A 83 -4.23 -3.36 3.43
N LEU A 84 -3.01 -2.81 3.39
CA LEU A 84 -2.69 -1.58 2.66
C LEU A 84 -2.95 -1.73 1.14
N LYS A 85 -2.54 -2.86 0.55
CA LYS A 85 -2.85 -3.19 -0.87
C LYS A 85 -4.36 -3.26 -1.14
N SER A 86 -5.15 -3.73 -0.18
CA SER A 86 -6.60 -3.81 -0.32
C SER A 86 -7.26 -2.44 -0.16
N GLU A 87 -6.75 -1.61 0.75
CA GLU A 87 -7.19 -0.23 0.95
C GLU A 87 -6.97 0.62 -0.29
N ILE A 88 -5.77 0.57 -0.90
CA ILE A 88 -5.50 1.37 -2.10
C ILE A 88 -6.36 0.95 -3.29
N LYS A 89 -6.71 -0.35 -3.41
CA LYS A 89 -7.69 -0.83 -4.40
C LYS A 89 -9.08 -0.24 -4.18
N ARG A 90 -9.53 -0.12 -2.92
CA ARG A 90 -10.80 0.55 -2.59
C ARG A 90 -10.76 2.04 -2.90
N ILE A 91 -9.71 2.75 -2.51
CA ILE A 91 -9.54 4.18 -2.80
C ILE A 91 -9.54 4.44 -4.31
N SER A 92 -8.85 3.59 -5.07
CA SER A 92 -8.78 3.69 -6.53
C SER A 92 -10.12 3.39 -7.22
N SER A 93 -10.96 2.51 -6.66
CA SER A 93 -12.27 2.15 -7.23
C SER A 93 -13.39 3.10 -6.85
N ALA A 94 -13.33 3.70 -5.65
CA ALA A 94 -14.24 4.78 -5.26
C ALA A 94 -14.20 5.95 -6.27
N ASN A 95 -13.01 6.23 -6.82
CA ASN A 95 -12.84 7.22 -7.88
C ASN A 95 -13.60 6.87 -9.18
N VAL A 96 -13.67 5.59 -9.56
CA VAL A 96 -14.38 5.16 -10.78
C VAL A 96 -15.88 5.36 -10.62
N GLY A 97 -16.43 5.11 -9.43
CA GLY A 97 -17.84 5.31 -9.14
C GLY A 97 -18.27 6.79 -9.09
N GLN A 98 -17.39 7.69 -8.64
CA GLN A 98 -17.65 9.13 -8.67
C GLN A 98 -17.45 9.72 -10.07
N ALA A 99 -16.35 9.38 -10.76
CA ALA A 99 -16.10 9.88 -12.11
C ALA A 99 -17.21 9.47 -13.10
N ALA A 100 -17.68 8.22 -13.05
CA ALA A 100 -18.80 7.78 -13.88
C ALA A 100 -20.13 8.46 -13.50
N ARG A 101 -20.31 8.85 -12.23
CA ARG A 101 -21.48 9.63 -11.79
C ARG A 101 -21.41 11.07 -12.30
N ASP A 102 -20.26 11.72 -12.20
CA ASP A 102 -20.08 13.10 -12.65
C ASP A 102 -20.25 13.20 -14.18
N GLU A 103 -19.70 12.26 -14.96
CA GLU A 103 -19.90 12.21 -16.41
C GLU A 103 -21.38 12.00 -16.81
N LEU A 104 -22.12 11.14 -16.09
CA LEU A 104 -23.56 10.93 -16.33
C LEU A 104 -24.38 12.16 -15.97
N LEU A 105 -24.03 12.87 -14.89
CA LEU A 105 -24.70 14.11 -14.48
C LEU A 105 -24.45 15.24 -15.48
N GLU A 106 -23.21 15.37 -15.98
CA GLU A 106 -22.85 16.38 -16.99
C GLU A 106 -23.53 16.09 -18.33
N SER A 107 -23.58 14.82 -18.76
CA SER A 107 -24.31 14.42 -19.98
C SER A 107 -25.82 14.64 -19.87
N GLY A 108 -26.42 14.44 -18.69
CA GLY A 108 -27.86 14.66 -18.48
C GLY A 108 -28.27 16.15 -18.50
N MET A 109 -27.38 17.05 -18.08
CA MET A 109 -27.64 18.50 -18.14
C MET A 109 -27.54 19.05 -19.57
N ALA A 110 -26.65 18.48 -20.40
CA ALA A 110 -26.48 18.90 -21.80
C ALA A 110 -27.75 18.64 -22.64
N ASP A 111 -28.48 17.55 -22.37
CA ASP A 111 -29.74 17.22 -23.06
C ASP A 111 -30.94 18.08 -22.63
N THR A 112 -30.83 18.84 -21.54
CA THR A 112 -31.95 19.69 -21.04
C THR A 112 -31.89 21.13 -21.57
N LEU A 113 -30.84 21.48 -22.32
CA LEU A 113 -30.59 22.84 -22.84
C LEU A 113 -30.73 22.96 -24.38
N MET A 114 -31.28 21.93 -25.05
CA MET A 114 -31.76 22.01 -26.44
C MET A 114 -33.29 22.12 -26.48
#